data_AF-A0A842Y7R0-F1
#
_entry.id   AF-A0A842Y7R0-F1
#
_cell.length_a   1.000
_cell.length_b   1.000
_cell.length_c   1.000
_cell.angle_alpha   90.00
_cell.angle_beta   90.00
_cell.angle_gamma   90.00
#
_symmetry.space_group_name_H-M   'P 1'
#
loop_
_entity.id
_entity.type
_entity.pdbx_description
1 polymer ?
#
loop_
_entity_poly.entity_id
_entity_poly.type
_entity_poly.pdbx_seq_one_letter_code
_entity_poly.pdbx_strand_id
1 'polypeptide(L)'
;MFDDPIPKNYYDVGNWFKNNVNFTYFYIYDGDSDKPFLVPGYSDDGLKYGNMLVSQFQNRYIGSFISTEIEPTTGTAKDESLHDIEFIRPKYQSKSEIKNTRIFGKMFIKKDFSKNEITENIQVDTDGNGNITVNDEDPFKVIFVGGELNYGFGKIEKLDSSLIQLPELSFKFDLSSKDKVCIEHIDKNPILSHLRYSETYQFCGDIELISGRGYEKNKDNLQRETHREPGKRIAPSNLCFTPGTVVHNLKEAEIDYSGVWNSL
;
A
#
# COMPACT_ATOMS: atom_id res chain seq x y z
N MET A 1 9.89 -10.89 20.04
CA MET A 1 8.71 -9.99 19.96
C MET A 1 8.46 -9.43 21.36
N PHE A 2 7.81 -8.29 21.55
CA PHE A 2 7.55 -7.79 22.91
C PHE A 2 6.64 -8.75 23.67
N ASP A 3 7.03 -9.12 24.90
CA ASP A 3 6.21 -10.00 25.75
C ASP A 3 4.96 -9.27 26.28
N ASP A 4 5.06 -7.96 26.50
CA ASP A 4 3.95 -7.08 26.88
C ASP A 4 4.08 -5.73 26.15
N PRO A 5 3.59 -5.63 24.90
CA PRO A 5 3.76 -4.42 24.09
C PRO A 5 2.92 -3.25 24.63
N ILE A 6 3.57 -2.12 24.88
CA ILE A 6 2.92 -0.85 25.23
C ILE A 6 2.71 0.03 23.99
N PRO A 7 1.76 1.00 24.00
CA PRO A 7 1.52 1.87 22.84
C PRO A 7 2.77 2.56 22.28
N LYS A 8 3.70 2.96 23.16
CA LYS A 8 4.99 3.56 22.74
C LYS A 8 5.78 2.64 21.79
N ASN A 9 5.77 1.33 22.03
CA ASN A 9 6.47 0.38 21.18
C ASN A 9 5.96 0.39 19.74
N TYR A 10 4.64 0.48 19.55
CA TYR A 10 4.04 0.60 18.21
C TYR A 10 4.43 1.90 17.51
N TYR A 11 4.47 3.02 18.25
CA TYR A 11 4.92 4.31 17.70
C TYR A 11 6.40 4.28 17.30
N ASP A 12 7.27 3.71 18.14
CA ASP A 12 8.70 3.62 17.87
C ASP A 12 8.97 2.76 16.62
N VAL A 13 8.34 1.58 16.54
CA VAL A 13 8.42 0.70 15.34
C VAL A 13 7.90 1.44 14.10
N GLY A 14 6.73 2.06 14.18
CA GLY A 14 6.13 2.78 13.05
C GLY A 14 6.97 3.95 12.56
N ASN A 15 7.56 4.72 13.48
CA ASN A 15 8.47 5.81 13.13
C ASN A 15 9.76 5.31 12.48
N TRP A 16 10.30 4.20 12.97
CA TRP A 16 11.47 3.57 12.35
C TRP A 16 11.18 3.16 10.90
N PHE A 17 10.08 2.44 10.67
CA PHE A 17 9.67 2.05 9.32
C PHE A 17 9.50 3.27 8.40
N LYS A 18 8.82 4.31 8.89
CA LYS A 18 8.59 5.55 8.15
C LYS A 18 9.89 6.25 7.70
N ASN A 19 10.96 6.15 8.49
CA ASN A 19 12.22 6.83 8.23
C ASN A 19 13.23 5.98 7.45
N ASN A 20 13.05 4.66 7.43
CA ASN A 20 14.03 3.72 6.87
C ASN A 20 13.50 2.88 5.71
N VAL A 21 12.19 2.89 5.47
CA VAL A 21 11.54 2.08 4.44
C VAL A 21 10.65 2.94 3.54
N ASN A 22 10.89 2.84 2.23
CA ASN A 22 9.99 3.33 1.19
C ASN A 22 9.45 2.14 0.40
N PHE A 23 8.28 2.29 -0.21
CA PHE A 23 7.71 1.24 -1.05
C PHE A 23 6.92 1.84 -2.21
N THR A 24 6.81 1.09 -3.30
CA THR A 24 5.87 1.40 -4.38
C THR A 24 4.47 0.97 -3.97
N TYR A 25 3.45 1.45 -4.68
CA TYR A 25 2.16 0.78 -4.64
C TYR A 25 2.30 -0.68 -5.09
N PHE A 26 1.45 -1.52 -4.53
CA PHE A 26 1.39 -2.94 -4.84
C PHE A 26 0.20 -3.19 -5.76
N TYR A 27 0.44 -3.88 -6.87
CA TYR A 27 -0.60 -4.20 -7.85
C TYR A 27 -0.76 -5.70 -7.99
N ILE A 28 -1.93 -6.12 -8.47
CA ILE A 28 -2.22 -7.53 -8.71
C ILE A 28 -1.28 -8.08 -9.78
N TYR A 29 -0.74 -9.27 -9.52
CA TYR A 29 0.08 -10.03 -10.43
C TYR A 29 -0.70 -11.26 -10.94
N ASP A 30 -1.22 -11.14 -12.16
CA ASP A 30 -1.91 -12.18 -12.93
C ASP A 30 -0.90 -12.91 -13.83
N GLY A 31 -0.13 -13.83 -13.24
CA GLY A 31 0.93 -14.61 -13.91
C GLY A 31 0.51 -15.48 -15.09
N ASP A 32 -0.76 -15.39 -15.52
CA ASP A 32 -1.34 -16.14 -16.66
C ASP A 32 -1.48 -15.29 -17.93
N SER A 33 -1.22 -13.98 -17.87
CA SER A 33 -1.46 -13.05 -18.98
C SER A 33 -0.17 -12.49 -19.58
N ASP A 34 -0.24 -12.04 -20.84
CA ASP A 34 0.88 -11.41 -21.55
C ASP A 34 1.36 -10.10 -20.89
N LYS A 35 0.47 -9.47 -20.09
CA LYS A 35 0.80 -8.35 -19.21
C LYS A 35 0.43 -8.73 -17.77
N PRO A 36 1.27 -9.53 -17.10
CA PRO A 36 0.90 -10.15 -15.84
C PRO A 36 0.79 -9.13 -14.69
N PHE A 37 1.36 -7.95 -14.85
CA PHE A 37 1.22 -6.88 -13.88
C PHE A 37 0.02 -5.99 -14.22
N LEU A 38 -1.02 -6.07 -13.40
CA LEU A 38 -2.31 -5.40 -13.64
C LEU A 38 -2.27 -3.95 -13.13
N VAL A 39 -1.41 -3.15 -13.76
CA VAL A 39 -1.33 -1.72 -13.49
C VAL A 39 -2.39 -0.94 -14.25
N PRO A 40 -2.94 0.14 -13.67
CA PRO A 40 -3.87 1.01 -14.37
C PRO A 40 -3.17 1.73 -15.53
N GLY A 41 -3.90 1.93 -16.62
CA GLY A 41 -3.46 2.74 -17.74
C GLY A 41 -4.64 3.14 -18.62
N TYR A 42 -4.64 4.40 -19.07
CA TYR A 42 -5.65 4.89 -20.00
C TYR A 42 -5.31 4.53 -21.44
N SER A 43 -6.33 4.11 -22.18
CA SER A 43 -6.28 3.85 -23.62
C SER A 43 -7.48 4.52 -24.30
N ASP A 44 -7.56 4.44 -25.63
CA ASP A 44 -8.72 4.93 -26.38
C ASP A 44 -10.04 4.26 -25.94
N ASP A 45 -9.97 3.06 -25.37
CA ASP A 45 -11.11 2.33 -24.81
C ASP A 45 -11.39 2.66 -23.32
N GLY A 46 -10.72 3.68 -22.78
CA GLY A 46 -10.77 4.07 -21.36
C GLY A 46 -9.72 3.38 -20.48
N LEU A 47 -9.95 3.44 -19.16
CA LEU A 47 -9.08 2.86 -18.14
C LEU A 47 -9.06 1.33 -18.24
N LYS A 48 -7.86 0.75 -18.16
CA LYS A 48 -7.64 -0.70 -18.12
C LYS A 48 -6.63 -1.05 -17.04
N TYR A 49 -6.69 -2.29 -16.57
CA TYR A 49 -5.67 -2.89 -15.71
C TYR A 49 -4.90 -3.95 -16.49
N GLY A 50 -3.66 -3.65 -16.88
CA GLY A 50 -2.95 -4.45 -17.88
C GLY A 50 -3.67 -4.42 -19.24
N ASN A 51 -4.20 -5.56 -19.69
CA ASN A 51 -5.05 -5.64 -20.89
C ASN A 51 -6.55 -5.81 -20.55
N MET A 52 -6.91 -5.76 -19.27
CA MET A 52 -8.25 -6.05 -18.78
C MET A 52 -9.10 -4.79 -18.64
N LEU A 53 -10.36 -4.84 -19.08
CA LEU A 53 -11.32 -3.75 -18.80
C LEU A 53 -11.58 -3.65 -17.29
N VAL A 54 -11.93 -2.45 -16.79
CA VAL A 54 -12.26 -2.25 -15.37
C VAL A 54 -13.30 -3.24 -14.87
N SER A 55 -14.38 -3.47 -15.64
CA SER A 55 -15.46 -4.40 -15.26
C SER A 55 -14.98 -5.86 -15.15
N GLN A 56 -14.06 -6.28 -16.01
CA GLN A 56 -13.46 -7.62 -15.97
C GLN A 56 -12.53 -7.75 -14.75
N PHE A 57 -11.74 -6.71 -14.46
CA PHE A 57 -10.86 -6.65 -13.31
C PHE A 57 -11.66 -6.74 -12.01
N GLN A 58 -12.69 -5.91 -11.87
CA GLN A 58 -13.60 -5.91 -10.73
C GLN A 58 -14.29 -7.27 -10.57
N ASN A 59 -14.85 -7.83 -11.64
CA ASN A 59 -15.51 -9.12 -11.59
C ASN A 59 -14.59 -10.26 -11.11
N ARG A 60 -13.31 -10.23 -11.52
CA ARG A 60 -12.33 -11.26 -11.20
C ARG A 60 -11.74 -11.10 -9.80
N TYR A 61 -11.30 -9.90 -9.45
CA TYR A 61 -10.45 -9.66 -8.29
C TYR A 61 -11.12 -8.91 -7.15
N ILE A 62 -12.25 -8.23 -7.37
CA ILE A 62 -12.90 -7.43 -6.34
C ILE A 62 -14.14 -8.17 -5.80
N GLY A 63 -14.21 -8.31 -4.49
CA GLY A 63 -15.39 -8.77 -3.76
C GLY A 63 -15.97 -7.61 -2.97
N SER A 64 -17.28 -7.69 -2.68
CA SER A 64 -17.94 -6.81 -1.72
C SER A 64 -18.59 -7.64 -0.62
N PHE A 65 -18.66 -7.08 0.58
CA PHE A 65 -19.30 -7.68 1.73
C PHE A 65 -20.04 -6.59 2.51
N ILE A 66 -21.36 -6.76 2.61
CA ILE A 66 -22.22 -5.85 3.36
C ILE A 66 -22.54 -6.50 4.69
N SER A 67 -22.31 -5.77 5.79
CA SER A 67 -22.66 -6.17 7.14
C SER A 67 -23.44 -5.08 7.87
N THR A 68 -24.17 -5.48 8.90
CA THR A 68 -24.88 -4.57 9.80
C THR A 68 -24.85 -5.16 11.21
N GLU A 69 -24.75 -4.30 12.22
CA GLU A 69 -24.87 -4.73 13.61
C GLU A 69 -26.33 -5.05 13.92
N ILE A 70 -26.58 -6.11 14.70
CA ILE A 70 -27.92 -6.49 15.14
C ILE A 70 -28.19 -5.82 16.48
N GLU A 71 -29.29 -5.06 16.57
CA GLU A 71 -29.81 -4.52 17.82
C GLU A 71 -30.24 -5.69 18.73
N PRO A 72 -29.56 -5.92 19.87
CA PRO A 72 -29.79 -7.12 20.67
C PRO A 72 -31.22 -7.21 21.24
N THR A 73 -31.87 -6.07 21.44
CA THR A 73 -33.19 -6.00 22.08
C THR A 73 -34.34 -6.30 21.12
N THR A 74 -34.24 -5.85 19.87
CA THR A 74 -35.30 -5.98 18.86
C THR A 74 -35.01 -7.05 17.82
N GLY A 75 -33.75 -7.50 17.71
CA GLY A 75 -33.30 -8.38 16.64
C GLY A 75 -33.30 -7.72 15.26
N THR A 76 -33.43 -6.39 15.18
CA THR A 76 -33.41 -5.64 13.93
C THR A 76 -32.00 -5.15 13.60
N ALA A 77 -31.79 -4.61 12.39
CA ALA A 77 -30.57 -3.86 12.10
C ALA A 77 -30.48 -2.65 13.04
N LYS A 78 -29.30 -2.43 13.61
CA LYS A 78 -29.01 -1.24 14.41
C LYS A 78 -28.83 -0.05 13.46
N ASP A 79 -29.38 1.08 13.87
CA ASP A 79 -29.28 2.32 13.10
C ASP A 79 -27.82 2.71 12.85
N GLU A 80 -27.54 3.27 11.67
CA GLU A 80 -26.21 3.70 11.21
C GLU A 80 -25.10 2.63 11.25
N SER A 81 -25.46 1.33 11.35
CA SER A 81 -24.48 0.24 11.44
C SER A 81 -24.20 -0.47 10.11
N LEU A 82 -24.85 -0.05 9.02
CA LEU A 82 -24.62 -0.63 7.70
C LEU A 82 -23.20 -0.30 7.25
N HIS A 83 -22.41 -1.34 7.00
CA HIS A 83 -21.01 -1.26 6.62
C HIS A 83 -20.80 -2.06 5.34
N ASP A 84 -20.23 -1.42 4.33
CA ASP A 84 -19.87 -2.08 3.06
C ASP A 84 -18.35 -2.12 2.94
N ILE A 85 -17.83 -3.31 2.64
CA ILE A 85 -16.40 -3.60 2.51
C ILE A 85 -16.15 -4.11 1.10
N GLU A 86 -15.43 -3.32 0.30
CA GLU A 86 -14.79 -3.82 -0.91
C GLU A 86 -13.40 -4.37 -0.59
N PHE A 87 -13.07 -5.53 -1.15
CA PHE A 87 -11.81 -6.21 -0.88
C PHE A 87 -11.24 -6.90 -2.11
N ILE A 88 -9.92 -7.03 -2.14
CA ILE A 88 -9.24 -7.88 -3.12
C ILE A 88 -9.47 -9.33 -2.72
N ARG A 89 -10.09 -10.12 -3.60
CA ARG A 89 -10.36 -11.53 -3.35
C ARG A 89 -9.05 -12.28 -3.14
N PRO A 90 -8.94 -13.14 -2.11
CA PRO A 90 -7.72 -13.92 -1.86
C PRO A 90 -7.48 -14.99 -2.94
N LYS A 91 -8.53 -15.39 -3.64
CA LYS A 91 -8.49 -16.35 -4.73
C LYS A 91 -9.39 -15.90 -5.88
N TYR A 92 -9.04 -16.29 -7.09
CA TYR A 92 -9.83 -16.04 -8.29
C TYR A 92 -9.92 -17.28 -9.17
N GLN A 93 -10.98 -17.37 -9.96
CA GLN A 93 -11.13 -18.40 -10.98
C GLN A 93 -10.33 -18.00 -12.23
N SER A 94 -9.24 -18.72 -12.50
CA SER A 94 -8.59 -18.74 -13.82
C SER A 94 -9.25 -19.82 -14.69
N LYS A 95 -9.07 -19.78 -16.01
CA LYS A 95 -9.81 -20.55 -17.03
C LYS A 95 -10.23 -21.98 -16.63
N SER A 96 -9.37 -22.70 -15.93
CA SER A 96 -9.61 -24.09 -15.48
C SER A 96 -9.28 -24.37 -14.01
N GLU A 97 -8.84 -23.38 -13.22
CA GLU A 97 -8.37 -23.61 -11.85
C GLU A 97 -8.55 -22.38 -10.95
N ILE A 98 -8.68 -22.63 -9.64
CA ILE A 98 -8.72 -21.58 -8.63
C ILE A 98 -7.29 -21.24 -8.21
N LYS A 99 -6.90 -19.97 -8.37
CA LYS A 99 -5.57 -19.46 -8.03
C LYS A 99 -5.61 -18.52 -6.85
N ASN A 100 -4.51 -18.44 -6.11
CA ASN A 100 -4.30 -17.38 -5.13
C ASN A 100 -4.04 -16.06 -5.85
N THR A 101 -4.69 -14.99 -5.40
CA THR A 101 -4.38 -13.64 -5.85
C THR A 101 -3.02 -13.25 -5.29
N ARG A 102 -2.16 -12.73 -6.16
CA ARG A 102 -0.81 -12.28 -5.81
C ARG A 102 -0.75 -10.79 -6.02
N ILE A 103 0.03 -10.11 -5.20
CA ILE A 103 0.39 -8.71 -5.41
C ILE A 103 1.90 -8.58 -5.53
N PHE A 104 2.34 -7.56 -6.25
CA PHE A 104 3.74 -7.27 -6.45
C PHE A 104 4.01 -5.78 -6.33
N GLY A 105 5.14 -5.45 -5.72
CA GLY A 105 5.64 -4.09 -5.52
C GLY A 105 7.11 -4.17 -5.11
N LYS A 106 7.77 -3.02 -5.07
CA LYS A 106 9.15 -2.91 -4.58
C LYS A 106 9.18 -2.20 -3.24
N MET A 107 10.07 -2.66 -2.38
CA MET A 107 10.38 -2.03 -1.11
C MET A 107 11.86 -1.67 -1.11
N PHE A 108 12.16 -0.48 -0.63
CA PHE A 108 13.50 0.09 -0.55
C PHE A 108 13.81 0.34 0.91
N ILE A 109 15.00 -0.06 1.31
CA ILE A 109 15.43 -0.04 2.70
C ILE A 109 16.73 0.73 2.75
N LYS A 110 16.81 1.69 3.66
CA LYS A 110 18.03 2.45 3.89
C LYS A 110 19.16 1.50 4.31
N LYS A 111 20.35 1.65 3.76
CA LYS A 111 21.47 0.73 4.04
C LYS A 111 22.13 0.95 5.40
N ASP A 112 22.13 2.19 5.88
CA ASP A 112 22.89 2.63 7.06
C ASP A 112 21.96 2.89 8.27
N PHE A 113 21.12 1.93 8.68
CA PHE A 113 20.36 2.01 9.95
C PHE A 113 21.16 1.41 11.11
N SER A 114 21.08 2.02 12.29
CA SER A 114 21.72 1.48 13.50
C SER A 114 21.02 0.20 13.97
N LYS A 115 21.81 -0.80 14.35
CA LYS A 115 21.36 -2.14 14.76
C LYS A 115 20.41 -2.17 15.97
N ASN A 116 20.30 -1.06 16.72
CA ASN A 116 19.43 -0.91 17.90
C ASN A 116 18.47 0.31 17.79
N GLU A 117 18.06 0.70 16.59
CA GLU A 117 17.30 1.94 16.39
C GLU A 117 15.86 1.96 16.93
N ILE A 118 15.21 0.80 17.10
CA ILE A 118 13.79 0.77 17.46
C ILE A 118 13.59 0.88 18.97
N THR A 119 14.16 -0.06 19.74
CA THR A 119 14.18 -0.08 21.22
C THR A 119 15.34 -0.94 21.72
N GLU A 120 15.67 -0.88 23.02
CA GLU A 120 16.71 -1.71 23.66
C GLU A 120 16.53 -3.24 23.42
N ASN A 121 15.30 -3.68 23.12
CA ASN A 121 14.91 -5.09 22.98
C ASN A 121 14.54 -5.51 21.55
N ILE A 122 14.63 -4.60 20.58
CA ILE A 122 14.40 -4.91 19.16
C ILE A 122 15.66 -4.59 18.37
N GLN A 123 16.27 -5.65 17.86
CA GLN A 123 17.38 -5.57 16.93
C GLN A 123 16.84 -5.66 15.51
N VAL A 124 17.28 -4.73 14.67
CA VAL A 124 17.05 -4.78 13.23
C VAL A 124 18.41 -5.00 12.58
N ASP A 125 18.49 -5.99 11.70
CA ASP A 125 19.70 -6.26 10.93
C ASP A 125 19.33 -6.57 9.47
N THR A 126 20.34 -6.78 8.64
CA THR A 126 20.18 -7.43 7.34
C THR A 126 20.82 -8.80 7.37
N ASP A 127 20.15 -9.81 6.83
CA ASP A 127 20.77 -11.11 6.60
C ASP A 127 21.89 -11.02 5.53
N GLY A 128 22.65 -12.10 5.36
CA GLY A 128 23.71 -12.18 4.34
C GLY A 128 23.23 -12.04 2.89
N ASN A 129 21.91 -12.02 2.66
CA ASN A 129 21.26 -11.83 1.36
C ASN A 129 20.64 -10.43 1.21
N GLY A 130 20.80 -9.55 2.21
CA GLY A 130 20.26 -8.19 2.22
C GLY A 130 18.78 -8.07 2.60
N ASN A 131 18.15 -9.13 3.13
CA ASN A 131 16.80 -9.05 3.68
C ASN A 131 16.83 -8.45 5.09
N ILE A 132 15.85 -7.60 5.44
CA ILE A 132 15.69 -7.16 6.83
C ILE A 132 15.33 -8.36 7.71
N THR A 133 15.96 -8.44 8.88
CA THR A 133 15.53 -9.27 9.98
C THR A 133 15.20 -8.40 11.20
N VAL A 134 14.20 -8.82 11.98
CA VAL A 134 13.85 -8.22 13.26
C VAL A 134 13.94 -9.31 14.31
N ASN A 135 14.96 -9.24 15.18
CA ASN A 135 15.32 -10.32 16.11
C ASN A 135 15.42 -11.69 15.39
N ASP A 136 16.21 -11.74 14.31
CA ASP A 136 16.46 -12.93 13.47
C ASP A 136 15.25 -13.48 12.68
N GLU A 137 14.09 -12.82 12.74
CA GLU A 137 12.88 -13.20 11.99
C GLU A 137 12.66 -12.29 10.77
N ASP A 138 12.09 -12.82 9.69
CA ASP A 138 11.66 -12.02 8.52
C ASP A 138 10.35 -11.27 8.86
N PRO A 139 10.39 -9.93 9.06
CA PRO A 139 9.21 -9.17 9.43
C PRO A 139 8.18 -9.08 8.31
N PHE A 140 8.53 -9.46 7.07
CA PHE A 140 7.64 -9.43 5.92
C PHE A 140 7.04 -10.79 5.58
N LYS A 141 7.37 -11.85 6.32
CA LYS A 141 6.81 -13.20 6.12
C LYS A 141 5.28 -13.15 6.06
N VAL A 142 4.67 -12.39 6.96
CA VAL A 142 3.25 -12.07 6.97
C VAL A 142 3.09 -10.59 7.29
N ILE A 143 2.33 -9.87 6.47
CA ILE A 143 1.95 -8.48 6.73
C ILE A 143 0.43 -8.36 6.79
N PHE A 144 -0.04 -7.36 7.53
CA PHE A 144 -1.46 -7.01 7.63
C PHE A 144 -1.66 -5.63 7.04
N VAL A 145 -2.52 -5.53 6.01
CA VAL A 145 -2.74 -4.32 5.22
C VAL A 145 -4.23 -4.00 5.15
N GLY A 146 -4.58 -2.71 5.28
CA GLY A 146 -5.97 -2.24 5.22
C GLY A 146 -6.58 -1.95 6.58
N GLY A 147 -7.83 -1.48 6.59
CA GLY A 147 -8.55 -1.04 7.80
C GLY A 147 -9.38 -2.12 8.49
N GLU A 148 -9.78 -3.17 7.76
CA GLU A 148 -10.74 -4.18 8.22
C GLU A 148 -10.08 -5.41 8.88
N LEU A 149 -8.94 -5.21 9.56
CA LEU A 149 -8.15 -6.29 10.17
C LEU A 149 -8.93 -7.07 11.23
N ASN A 150 -9.77 -6.36 12.00
CA ASN A 150 -10.60 -6.97 13.05
C ASN A 150 -11.68 -7.91 12.49
N TYR A 151 -12.01 -7.80 11.20
CA TYR A 151 -12.94 -8.68 10.50
C TYR A 151 -12.24 -9.79 9.71
N GLY A 152 -10.92 -9.96 9.89
CA GLY A 152 -10.13 -11.03 9.27
C GLY A 152 -9.64 -10.72 7.85
N PHE A 153 -9.78 -9.48 7.38
CA PHE A 153 -9.23 -9.05 6.09
C PHE A 153 -7.75 -8.61 6.22
N GLY A 154 -7.07 -8.50 5.08
CA GLY A 154 -5.79 -7.80 5.00
C GLY A 154 -4.53 -8.62 5.29
N LYS A 155 -4.66 -9.92 5.64
CA LYS A 155 -3.49 -10.79 5.81
C LYS A 155 -2.86 -11.14 4.46
N ILE A 156 -1.58 -10.87 4.30
CA ILE A 156 -0.78 -11.15 3.10
C ILE A 156 0.46 -11.94 3.50
N GLU A 157 0.79 -12.99 2.75
CA GLU A 157 1.94 -13.84 3.01
C GLU A 157 2.99 -13.64 1.90
N LYS A 158 4.26 -13.49 2.29
CA LYS A 158 5.37 -13.35 1.35
C LYS A 158 5.54 -14.65 0.57
N LEU A 159 5.54 -14.53 -0.75
CA LEU A 159 5.85 -15.64 -1.64
C LEU A 159 7.37 -15.75 -1.80
N ASP A 160 7.88 -16.99 -1.84
CA ASP A 160 9.27 -17.25 -2.18
C ASP A 160 9.53 -16.81 -3.64
N SER A 161 10.50 -15.92 -3.82
CA SER A 161 10.84 -15.35 -5.13
C SER A 161 11.40 -16.39 -6.10
N SER A 162 11.95 -17.50 -5.62
CA SER A 162 12.40 -18.61 -6.46
C SER A 162 11.25 -19.29 -7.22
N LEU A 163 10.01 -19.08 -6.77
CA LEU A 163 8.81 -19.70 -7.35
C LEU A 163 8.19 -18.89 -8.50
N ILE A 164 8.69 -17.68 -8.78
CA ILE A 164 8.13 -16.78 -9.79
C ILE A 164 9.21 -16.00 -10.55
N GLN A 165 8.99 -15.79 -11.85
CA GLN A 165 9.74 -14.77 -12.57
C GLN A 165 9.25 -13.40 -12.12
N LEU A 166 10.13 -12.58 -11.54
CA LEU A 166 9.77 -11.26 -11.05
C LEU A 166 9.47 -10.34 -12.24
N PRO A 167 8.30 -9.67 -12.27
CA PRO A 167 8.02 -8.70 -13.30
C PRO A 167 8.90 -7.47 -13.12
N GLU A 168 9.40 -6.92 -14.23
CA GLU A 168 10.05 -5.62 -14.20
C GLU A 168 9.00 -4.50 -14.14
N LEU A 169 9.14 -3.60 -13.17
CA LEU A 169 8.44 -2.33 -13.20
C LEU A 169 9.02 -1.48 -14.33
N SER A 170 8.16 -0.83 -15.10
CA SER A 170 8.54 0.00 -16.26
C SER A 170 9.27 1.31 -15.91
N PHE A 171 9.85 1.40 -14.70
CA PHE A 171 10.57 2.56 -14.22
C PHE A 171 11.97 2.20 -13.76
N LYS A 172 12.86 3.17 -13.93
CA LYS A 172 14.18 3.18 -13.34
C LYS A 172 14.11 3.89 -12.00
N PHE A 173 14.64 3.23 -10.99
CA PHE A 173 14.77 3.79 -9.65
C PHE A 173 16.19 4.31 -9.52
N ASP A 174 16.33 5.60 -9.22
CA ASP A 174 17.59 6.17 -8.80
C ASP A 174 17.71 6.06 -7.27
N LEU A 175 18.71 5.28 -6.84
CA LEU A 175 19.07 5.01 -5.45
C LEU A 175 20.41 5.64 -5.08
N SER A 176 20.87 6.62 -5.86
CA SER A 176 22.13 7.33 -5.62
C SER A 176 22.09 8.17 -4.32
N SER A 177 20.91 8.66 -3.95
CA SER A 177 20.67 9.34 -2.69
C SER A 177 20.50 8.35 -1.53
N LYS A 178 21.16 8.61 -0.40
CA LYS A 178 21.04 7.78 0.80
C LYS A 178 19.67 7.86 1.48
N ASP A 179 18.95 8.95 1.26
CA ASP A 179 17.73 9.28 2.02
C ASP A 179 16.48 9.35 1.14
N LYS A 180 16.63 9.15 -0.18
CA LYS A 180 15.54 9.34 -1.14
C LYS A 180 15.52 8.21 -2.16
N VAL A 181 14.32 7.80 -2.51
CA VAL A 181 14.08 6.94 -3.67
C VAL A 181 13.49 7.81 -4.76
N CYS A 182 14.26 8.05 -5.81
CA CYS A 182 13.83 8.81 -6.96
C CYS A 182 13.44 7.87 -8.10
N ILE A 183 12.52 8.32 -8.95
CA ILE A 183 12.08 7.63 -10.14
C ILE A 183 12.39 8.51 -11.33
N GLU A 184 13.12 7.97 -12.31
CA GLU A 184 13.19 8.57 -13.64
C GLU A 184 11.90 8.24 -14.38
N HIS A 185 11.12 9.27 -14.69
CA HIS A 185 9.89 9.13 -15.44
C HIS A 185 10.16 9.28 -16.94
N ILE A 186 9.64 8.33 -17.71
CA ILE A 186 9.69 8.39 -19.17
C ILE A 186 8.38 9.01 -19.64
N ASP A 187 8.47 10.13 -20.33
CA ASP A 187 7.32 10.81 -20.92
C ASP A 187 6.44 9.81 -21.71
N LYS A 188 5.12 9.91 -21.52
CA LYS A 188 4.08 8.99 -22.03
C LYS A 188 3.86 7.69 -21.26
N ASN A 189 4.71 7.32 -20.29
CA ASN A 189 4.39 6.20 -19.41
C ASN A 189 3.33 6.62 -18.39
N PRO A 190 2.35 5.75 -18.05
CA PRO A 190 1.43 6.03 -16.96
C PRO A 190 2.17 6.02 -15.63
N ILE A 191 1.87 6.95 -14.72
CA ILE A 191 2.37 6.90 -13.35
C ILE A 191 1.77 5.69 -12.61
N LEU A 192 2.55 5.03 -11.76
CA LEU A 192 2.09 3.85 -11.00
C LEU A 192 1.88 4.15 -9.51
N SER A 193 1.71 5.40 -9.16
CA SER A 193 1.28 5.81 -7.83
C SER A 193 0.54 7.13 -7.97
N HIS A 194 -0.08 7.55 -6.88
CA HIS A 194 -0.51 8.91 -6.77
C HIS A 194 0.70 9.85 -6.87
N LEU A 195 0.58 10.86 -7.72
CA LEU A 195 1.55 11.96 -7.84
C LEU A 195 0.87 13.23 -7.36
N ARG A 196 1.52 13.98 -6.47
CA ARG A 196 0.96 15.27 -6.03
C ARG A 196 0.65 16.17 -7.22
N TYR A 197 -0.56 16.72 -7.21
CA TYR A 197 -1.04 17.54 -8.30
C TYR A 197 -0.23 18.85 -8.42
N SER A 198 0.05 19.24 -9.66
CA SER A 198 0.58 20.56 -10.01
C SER A 198 -0.07 21.03 -11.30
N GLU A 199 -0.50 22.30 -11.31
CA GLU A 199 -1.09 22.96 -12.49
C GLU A 199 -0.10 23.12 -13.65
N THR A 200 1.20 22.92 -13.40
CA THR A 200 2.26 23.07 -14.40
C THR A 200 2.29 21.93 -15.42
N TYR A 201 1.67 20.78 -15.11
CA TYR A 201 1.71 19.61 -15.96
C TYR A 201 0.47 19.50 -16.83
N GLN A 202 0.68 19.16 -18.10
CA GLN A 202 -0.38 18.63 -18.95
C GLN A 202 -0.51 17.13 -18.66
N PHE A 203 -1.74 16.60 -18.67
CA PHE A 203 -1.96 15.20 -18.35
C PHE A 203 -3.16 14.62 -19.09
N CYS A 204 -3.20 13.29 -19.15
CA CYS A 204 -4.34 12.50 -19.59
C CYS A 204 -4.63 11.42 -18.55
N GLY A 205 -5.77 11.52 -17.88
CA GLY A 205 -6.17 10.67 -16.77
C GLY A 205 -7.01 11.45 -15.77
N ASP A 206 -7.07 10.96 -14.53
CA ASP A 206 -7.92 11.53 -13.48
C ASP A 206 -7.10 12.14 -12.35
N ILE A 207 -7.73 13.06 -11.62
CA ILE A 207 -7.25 13.61 -10.36
C ILE A 207 -8.18 13.18 -9.23
N GLU A 208 -7.64 12.93 -8.05
CA GLU A 208 -8.42 12.60 -6.87
C GLU A 208 -7.88 13.29 -5.62
N LEU A 209 -8.78 13.47 -4.65
CA LEU A 209 -8.44 13.93 -3.31
C LEU A 209 -8.14 12.72 -2.43
N ILE A 210 -6.88 12.60 -2.01
CA ILE A 210 -6.48 11.56 -1.06
C ILE A 210 -6.57 12.14 0.33
N SER A 211 -7.41 11.55 1.17
CA SER A 211 -7.48 11.84 2.60
C SER A 211 -7.60 10.54 3.38
N GLY A 212 -7.01 10.51 4.56
CA GLY A 212 -7.12 9.40 5.50
C GLY A 212 -8.01 9.77 6.68
N ARG A 213 -8.68 8.78 7.25
CA ARG A 213 -9.27 8.89 8.59
C ARG A 213 -8.24 8.43 9.61
N GLY A 214 -8.11 9.17 10.70
CA GLY A 214 -7.13 8.87 11.74
C GLY A 214 -7.67 9.12 13.13
N TYR A 215 -6.80 8.88 14.09
CA TYR A 215 -7.03 9.21 15.50
C TYR A 215 -6.65 10.67 15.77
N GLU A 216 -7.28 11.26 16.79
CA GLU A 216 -6.84 12.57 17.29
C GLU A 216 -5.41 12.48 17.84
N LYS A 217 -4.55 13.39 17.37
CA LYS A 217 -3.20 13.55 17.94
C LYS A 217 -3.34 14.34 19.22
N ASN A 218 -3.42 13.65 20.35
CA ASN A 218 -3.32 14.33 21.65
C ASN A 218 -1.83 14.63 21.90
N LYS A 219 -1.42 15.89 21.72
CA LYS A 219 -0.01 16.31 21.88
C LYS A 219 0.49 16.17 23.33
N ASP A 220 -0.42 16.13 24.30
CA ASP A 220 -0.09 16.21 25.72
C ASP A 220 -0.28 14.90 26.50
N ASN A 221 -0.74 13.81 25.86
CA ASN A 221 -0.95 12.53 26.56
C ASN A 221 -0.33 11.34 25.81
N LEU A 222 0.89 10.99 26.24
CA LEU A 222 1.54 9.69 25.99
C LEU A 222 0.79 8.51 26.62
N GLN A 223 -0.37 8.72 27.24
CA GLN A 223 -1.14 7.69 27.92
C GLN A 223 -2.56 7.57 27.36
N ARG A 224 -2.82 6.38 26.77
CA ARG A 224 -4.08 5.62 26.68
C ARG A 224 -5.32 6.21 26.01
N GLU A 225 -5.45 7.53 25.81
CA GLU A 225 -6.69 8.11 25.25
C GLU A 225 -6.70 8.27 23.72
N THR A 226 -5.60 7.98 23.02
CA THR A 226 -5.47 8.13 21.55
C THR A 226 -6.36 7.18 20.73
N HIS A 227 -7.12 6.28 21.36
CA HIS A 227 -8.00 5.32 20.66
C HIS A 227 -9.49 5.61 20.87
N ARG A 228 -9.85 6.70 21.54
CA ARG A 228 -11.25 7.13 21.59
C ARG A 228 -11.63 7.67 20.21
N GLU A 229 -12.76 7.18 19.68
CA GLU A 229 -13.36 7.64 18.42
C GLU A 229 -12.50 7.38 17.16
N PRO A 230 -12.26 6.11 16.80
CA PRO A 230 -11.53 5.76 15.57
C PRO A 230 -12.17 6.41 14.34
N GLY A 231 -11.34 7.05 13.53
CA GLY A 231 -11.74 7.63 12.24
C GLY A 231 -12.54 8.93 12.30
N LYS A 232 -12.64 9.56 13.48
CA LYS A 232 -13.29 10.87 13.67
C LYS A 232 -12.48 12.04 13.09
N ARG A 233 -11.14 11.94 13.06
CA ARG A 233 -10.28 12.95 12.46
C ARG A 233 -10.07 12.66 10.98
N ILE A 234 -10.40 13.63 10.14
CA ILE A 234 -10.03 13.65 8.72
C ILE A 234 -8.64 14.27 8.59
N ALA A 235 -7.70 13.54 7.98
CA ALA A 235 -6.37 14.04 7.70
C ALA A 235 -6.43 15.10 6.57
N PRO A 236 -5.49 16.06 6.53
CA PRO A 236 -5.39 16.98 5.41
C PRO A 236 -5.39 16.24 4.08
N SER A 237 -6.26 16.67 3.16
CA SER A 237 -6.37 16.07 1.84
C SER A 237 -5.26 16.57 0.92
N ASN A 238 -4.66 15.67 0.15
CA ASN A 238 -3.77 16.02 -0.94
C ASN A 238 -4.50 15.79 -2.27
N LEU A 239 -4.49 16.79 -3.14
CA LEU A 239 -4.93 16.61 -4.52
C LEU A 239 -3.80 15.92 -5.29
N CYS A 240 -4.10 14.80 -5.94
CA CYS A 240 -3.11 13.99 -6.64
C CYS A 240 -3.64 13.58 -8.02
N PHE A 241 -2.74 13.43 -8.99
CA PHE A 241 -3.00 12.60 -10.17
C PHE A 241 -3.14 11.15 -9.73
N THR A 242 -4.10 10.43 -10.31
CA THR A 242 -4.37 9.01 -10.03
C THR A 242 -3.37 8.09 -10.72
N PRO A 243 -3.06 6.91 -10.15
CA PRO A 243 -2.36 5.84 -10.86
C PRO A 243 -2.99 5.55 -12.23
N GLY A 244 -2.15 5.39 -13.25
CA GLY A 244 -2.56 5.21 -14.63
C GLY A 244 -2.54 6.50 -15.46
N THR A 245 -2.52 7.67 -14.80
CA THR A 245 -2.45 8.97 -15.47
C THR A 245 -1.12 9.13 -16.22
N VAL A 246 -1.19 9.63 -17.45
CA VAL A 246 0.00 10.03 -18.20
C VAL A 246 0.25 11.51 -17.93
N VAL A 247 1.41 11.83 -17.36
CA VAL A 247 1.79 13.20 -17.00
C VAL A 247 2.93 13.66 -17.91
N HIS A 248 2.69 14.70 -18.69
CA HIS A 248 3.65 15.20 -19.67
C HIS A 248 4.72 16.07 -19.03
N ASN A 249 5.95 15.95 -19.52
CA ASN A 249 7.13 16.70 -19.04
C ASN A 249 7.52 16.39 -17.57
N LEU A 250 6.96 15.34 -16.96
CA LEU A 250 7.50 14.82 -15.71
C LEU A 250 8.84 14.14 -16.00
N LYS A 251 9.91 14.63 -15.38
CA LYS A 251 11.26 14.06 -15.54
C LYS A 251 11.58 13.11 -14.41
N GLU A 252 11.40 13.58 -13.19
CA GLU A 252 11.77 12.86 -11.98
C GLU A 252 10.73 13.07 -10.89
N ALA A 253 10.58 12.07 -10.03
CA ALA A 253 9.76 12.16 -8.84
C ALA A 253 10.39 11.40 -7.67
N GLU A 254 10.20 11.93 -6.46
CA GLU A 254 10.58 11.30 -5.20
C GLU A 254 9.40 10.53 -4.61
N ILE A 255 9.64 9.28 -4.17
CA ILE A 255 8.66 8.47 -3.45
C ILE A 255 8.73 8.84 -1.96
N ASP A 256 7.62 9.28 -1.37
CA ASP A 256 7.54 9.48 0.08
C ASP A 256 7.30 8.16 0.84
N TYR A 257 7.30 8.25 2.18
CA TYR A 257 7.10 7.08 3.05
C TYR A 257 5.74 6.38 2.88
N SER A 258 4.76 7.04 2.26
CA SER A 258 3.44 6.48 1.97
C SER A 258 3.33 5.91 0.56
N GLY A 259 4.41 5.98 -0.22
CA GLY A 259 4.45 5.56 -1.62
C GLY A 259 3.93 6.61 -2.60
N VAL A 260 3.49 7.78 -2.12
CA VAL A 260 3.02 8.90 -2.95
C VAL A 260 4.22 9.63 -3.56
N TRP A 261 4.10 10.02 -4.81
CA TRP A 261 5.15 10.67 -5.56
C TRP A 261 5.08 12.19 -5.44
N ASN A 262 6.24 12.81 -5.41
CA ASN A 262 6.43 14.26 -5.41
C ASN A 262 7.34 14.61 -6.58
N SER A 263 6.88 15.44 -7.52
CA SER A 263 7.73 15.93 -8.60
C SER A 263 8.92 16.71 -8.05
N LEU A 264 10.10 16.53 -8.64
CA LEU A 264 11.33 17.25 -8.31
C LEU A 264 11.56 18.46 -9.22
#